data_AF-A0A7S4NTU5-F1
#
_entry.id   AF-A0A7S4NTU5-F1
#
_cell.length_a   1.000
_cell.length_b   1.000
_cell.length_c   1.000
_cell.angle_alpha   90.00
_cell.angle_beta   90.00
_cell.angle_gamma   90.00
#
_symmetry.space_group_name_H-M   'P 1'
#
loop_
_entity.id
_entity.type
_entity.pdbx_description
1 polymer ?
#
loop_
_entity_poly.entity_id
_entity_poly.type
_entity_poly.pdbx_seq_one_letter_code
_entity_poly.pdbx_strand_id
1 'polypeptide(L)'
;MVMALLEKLLEKECYEGQGDLVAQKILDFMAKEKVVVTPRIIDMFSIFRIVSFKMIPFVPGLVNYLIEHLINSCPKWSDSLEDLSLRGCTYLSDTALLKACKFEKLKNIDVSFCERLSDMGLIHLLGLKGLTSVDLRGCDLVTEVGLGVLKTMNLKMIMCHHEDSNPIDLF
;
A
#
# COMPACT_ATOMS: atom_id res chain seq x y z
N MET A 1 2.00 18.27 20.90
CA MET A 1 1.40 19.47 20.28
C MET A 1 1.11 19.27 18.80
N VAL A 2 2.07 18.81 17.99
CA VAL A 2 1.87 18.50 16.55
C VAL A 2 0.80 17.43 16.30
N MET A 3 0.75 16.37 17.10
CA MET A 3 -0.23 15.29 16.93
C MET A 3 -1.68 15.76 17.07
N ALA A 4 -2.02 16.48 18.14
CA ALA A 4 -3.36 17.04 18.36
C ALA A 4 -3.81 18.00 17.24
N LEU A 5 -2.86 18.68 16.59
CA LEU A 5 -3.11 19.52 15.42
C LEU A 5 -3.43 18.68 14.18
N LEU A 6 -2.70 17.57 13.97
CA LEU A 6 -2.97 16.64 12.88
C LEU A 6 -4.33 15.95 13.04
N GLU A 7 -4.73 15.55 14.25
CA GLU A 7 -6.07 14.96 14.47
C GLU A 7 -7.17 15.96 14.12
N LYS A 8 -7.07 17.19 14.60
CA LYS A 8 -8.04 18.25 14.28
C LYS A 8 -8.06 18.61 12.79
N LEU A 9 -6.91 18.59 12.13
CA LEU A 9 -6.83 18.83 10.68
C LEU A 9 -7.51 17.69 9.92
N LEU A 10 -7.24 16.44 10.28
CA LEU A 10 -7.86 15.26 9.67
C LEU A 10 -9.37 15.26 9.86
N GLU A 11 -9.86 15.50 11.08
CA GLU A 11 -11.30 15.56 11.37
C GLU A 11 -12.01 16.62 10.52
N LYS A 12 -11.43 17.84 10.43
CA LYS A 12 -12.03 18.92 9.65
C LYS A 12 -12.12 18.59 8.16
N GLU A 13 -11.04 18.07 7.59
CA GLU A 13 -10.93 17.85 6.14
C GLU A 13 -11.71 16.60 5.67
N CYS A 14 -12.02 15.67 6.58
CA CYS A 14 -12.97 14.59 6.33
C CYS A 14 -14.38 15.09 5.97
N TYR A 15 -14.83 16.17 6.61
CA TYR A 15 -16.17 16.74 6.35
C TYR A 15 -16.25 17.47 5.01
N GLU A 16 -15.12 17.92 4.47
CA GLU A 16 -15.06 18.70 3.22
C GLU A 16 -14.83 17.82 1.97
N GLY A 17 -14.79 16.49 2.13
CA GLY A 17 -14.61 15.54 1.02
C GLY A 17 -13.20 15.50 0.43
N GLN A 18 -12.23 16.21 1.03
CA GLN A 18 -10.81 16.21 0.65
C GLN A 18 -9.96 15.28 1.53
N GLY A 19 -10.61 14.52 2.42
CA GLY A 19 -9.98 13.69 3.44
C GLY A 19 -8.81 12.84 2.94
N ASP A 20 -8.99 12.10 1.84
CA ASP A 20 -7.94 11.22 1.29
C ASP A 20 -6.70 12.01 0.82
N LEU A 21 -6.89 13.17 0.19
CA LEU A 21 -5.79 14.02 -0.29
C LEU A 21 -5.01 14.64 0.88
N VAL A 22 -5.72 15.10 1.91
CA VAL A 22 -5.10 15.66 3.11
C VAL A 22 -4.37 14.57 3.90
N ALA A 23 -4.98 13.39 4.04
CA ALA A 23 -4.36 12.22 4.64
C ALA A 23 -3.03 11.89 3.96
N GLN A 24 -3.02 11.86 2.63
CA GLN A 24 -1.80 11.62 1.87
C GLN A 24 -0.74 12.71 2.08
N LYS A 25 -1.12 13.99 2.05
CA LYS A 25 -0.19 15.09 2.30
C LYS A 25 0.43 15.04 3.70
N ILE A 26 -0.33 14.59 4.69
CA ILE A 26 0.17 14.41 6.05
C ILE A 26 1.19 13.26 6.10
N LEU A 27 0.89 12.12 5.46
CA LEU A 27 1.83 11.01 5.39
C LEU A 27 3.12 11.40 4.65
N ASP A 28 3.00 12.12 3.54
CA ASP A 28 4.14 12.63 2.78
C ASP A 28 4.98 13.61 3.62
N PHE A 29 4.33 14.48 4.40
CA PHE A 29 5.01 15.37 5.35
C PHE A 29 5.74 14.58 6.45
N MET A 30 5.09 13.59 7.05
CA MET A 30 5.72 12.74 8.07
C MET A 30 6.94 12.00 7.51
N ALA A 31 6.83 11.46 6.30
CA ALA A 31 7.94 10.80 5.61
C ALA A 31 9.10 11.76 5.33
N LYS A 32 8.80 12.95 4.79
CA LYS A 32 9.79 14.00 4.49
C LYS A 32 10.55 14.47 5.73
N GLU A 33 9.81 14.72 6.81
CA GLU A 33 10.36 15.23 8.07
C GLU A 33 10.89 14.11 9.00
N LYS A 34 10.88 12.85 8.55
CA LYS A 34 11.31 11.67 9.32
C LYS A 34 10.59 11.54 10.67
N VAL A 35 9.31 11.94 10.72
CA VAL A 35 8.48 11.83 11.92
C VAL A 35 8.21 10.36 12.18
N VAL A 36 8.39 9.91 13.42
CA VAL A 36 8.08 8.53 13.82
C VAL A 36 6.58 8.29 13.72
N VAL A 37 6.19 7.44 12.76
CA VAL A 37 4.79 7.02 12.58
C VAL A 37 4.49 5.89 13.56
N THR A 38 3.74 6.19 14.62
CA THR A 38 3.31 5.18 15.61
C THR A 38 2.02 4.51 15.17
N PRO A 39 1.66 3.33 15.74
CA PRO A 39 0.46 2.60 15.35
C PRO A 39 -0.83 3.41 15.56
N ARG A 40 -0.89 4.21 16.63
CA ARG A 40 -1.98 5.16 16.87
C ARG A 40 -2.15 6.18 15.75
N ILE A 41 -1.04 6.63 15.15
CA ILE A 41 -1.07 7.60 14.05
C ILE A 41 -1.65 6.95 12.80
N ILE A 42 -1.29 5.69 12.54
CA ILE A 42 -1.83 4.90 11.43
C ILE A 42 -3.34 4.70 11.61
N ASP A 43 -3.81 4.34 12.80
CA ASP A 43 -5.24 4.10 13.05
C ASP A 43 -6.11 5.33 12.80
N MET A 44 -5.57 6.54 12.97
CA MET A 44 -6.28 7.78 12.64
C MET A 44 -6.62 7.89 11.15
N PHE A 45 -5.90 7.18 10.28
CA PHE A 45 -6.17 7.17 8.86
C PHE A 45 -7.19 6.09 8.44
N SER A 46 -7.73 5.30 9.38
CA SER A 46 -8.64 4.18 9.10
C SER A 46 -10.01 4.54 8.53
N ILE A 47 -10.31 5.84 8.45
CA ILE A 47 -11.53 6.36 7.83
C ILE A 47 -11.34 6.69 6.33
N PHE A 48 -10.11 6.67 5.82
CA PHE A 48 -9.79 7.01 4.44
C PHE A 48 -9.81 5.79 3.53
N ARG A 49 -10.10 6.03 2.24
CA ARG A 49 -10.13 4.98 1.20
C ARG A 49 -8.77 4.77 0.53
N ILE A 50 -7.94 5.79 0.57
CA ILE A 50 -6.64 5.83 -0.10
C ILE A 50 -5.59 6.09 0.95
N VAL A 51 -4.64 5.16 1.10
CA VAL A 51 -3.49 5.39 1.97
C VAL A 51 -2.22 4.89 1.30
N SER A 52 -1.35 5.85 0.97
CA SER A 52 -0.06 5.59 0.37
C SER A 52 1.04 5.88 1.39
N PHE A 53 1.74 4.83 1.80
CA PHE A 53 2.89 4.91 2.69
C PHE A 53 4.19 5.06 1.89
N LYS A 54 4.20 5.99 0.92
CA LYS A 54 5.38 6.25 0.09
C LYS A 54 6.57 6.63 0.97
N MET A 55 7.65 5.87 0.85
CA MET A 55 8.94 6.17 1.50
C MET A 55 8.87 6.37 3.02
N ILE A 56 8.22 5.47 3.78
CA ILE A 56 8.48 5.42 5.24
C ILE A 56 9.90 4.87 5.44
N PRO A 57 10.89 5.69 5.83
CA PRO A 57 12.27 5.23 5.87
C PRO A 57 12.51 4.41 7.15
N PHE A 58 13.25 3.31 7.00
CA PHE A 58 14.16 2.75 8.01
C PHE A 58 13.57 2.31 9.36
N VAL A 59 12.58 1.42 9.36
CA VAL A 59 12.39 0.54 10.53
C VAL A 59 12.19 -0.91 10.06
N PRO A 60 13.23 -1.76 10.09
CA PRO A 60 13.10 -3.20 9.89
C PRO A 60 12.02 -3.74 10.84
N GLY A 61 10.97 -4.37 10.29
CA GLY A 61 9.84 -4.91 11.06
C GLY A 61 8.61 -4.01 11.14
N LEU A 62 8.71 -2.71 10.85
CA LEU A 62 7.53 -1.82 10.84
C LEU A 62 6.59 -2.12 9.68
N VAL A 63 7.05 -2.67 8.57
CA VAL A 63 6.20 -2.94 7.39
C VAL A 63 5.28 -4.14 7.60
N ASN A 64 5.82 -5.25 8.12
CA ASN A 64 5.00 -6.41 8.49
C ASN A 64 4.08 -6.06 9.66
N TYR A 65 4.60 -5.31 10.63
CA TYR A 65 3.79 -4.75 11.70
C TYR A 65 2.72 -3.80 11.15
N LEU A 66 3.00 -2.98 10.13
CA LEU A 66 2.06 -2.03 9.53
C LEU A 66 0.93 -2.77 8.85
N ILE A 67 1.21 -3.79 8.03
CA ILE A 67 0.16 -4.60 7.40
C ILE A 67 -0.63 -5.37 8.47
N GLU A 68 0.05 -6.02 9.42
CA GLU A 68 -0.63 -6.70 10.54
C GLU A 68 -1.50 -5.71 11.35
N HIS A 69 -1.01 -4.51 11.61
CA HIS A 69 -1.70 -3.48 12.37
C HIS A 69 -2.86 -2.89 11.58
N LEU A 70 -2.70 -2.59 10.29
CA LEU A 70 -3.79 -2.15 9.41
C LEU A 70 -4.93 -3.18 9.39
N ILE A 71 -4.59 -4.46 9.36
CA ILE A 71 -5.57 -5.56 9.37
C ILE A 71 -6.20 -5.76 10.75
N ASN A 72 -5.40 -5.78 11.80
CA ASN A 72 -5.84 -6.20 13.13
C ASN A 72 -6.39 -5.04 13.97
N SER A 73 -5.94 -3.81 13.73
CA SER A 73 -6.18 -2.68 14.62
C SER A 73 -7.39 -1.85 14.21
N CYS A 74 -7.82 -1.89 12.95
CA CYS A 74 -9.11 -1.33 12.57
C CYS A 74 -9.79 -2.14 11.44
N PRO A 75 -10.88 -2.88 11.73
CA PRO A 75 -11.62 -3.62 10.71
C PRO A 75 -12.25 -2.72 9.64
N LYS A 76 -12.23 -1.40 9.78
CA LYS A 76 -12.69 -0.50 8.72
C LYS A 76 -11.79 -0.56 7.48
N TRP A 77 -10.49 -0.77 7.65
CA TRP A 77 -9.55 -0.83 6.52
C TRP A 77 -9.88 -1.98 5.55
N SER A 78 -10.26 -3.15 6.06
CA SER A 78 -10.64 -4.30 5.20
C SER A 78 -11.79 -3.95 4.26
N ASP A 79 -12.68 -3.08 4.72
CA ASP A 79 -13.94 -2.77 4.05
C ASP A 79 -13.91 -1.45 3.27
N SER A 80 -12.82 -0.67 3.32
CA SER A 80 -12.74 0.65 2.66
C SER A 80 -11.49 0.89 1.82
N LEU A 81 -10.39 0.17 2.06
CA LEU A 81 -9.12 0.45 1.39
C LEU A 81 -9.17 0.03 -0.09
N GLU A 82 -9.05 1.01 -0.99
CA GLU A 82 -9.04 0.80 -2.44
C GLU A 82 -7.63 0.93 -3.03
N ASP A 83 -6.78 1.75 -2.42
CA ASP A 83 -5.43 2.08 -2.90
C ASP A 83 -4.41 1.92 -1.79
N LEU A 84 -3.42 1.04 -1.98
CA LEU A 84 -2.34 0.78 -1.04
C LEU A 84 -0.99 0.93 -1.72
N SER A 85 -0.17 1.87 -1.24
CA SER A 85 1.24 1.95 -1.63
C SER A 85 2.15 1.58 -0.47
N LEU A 86 2.99 0.58 -0.71
CA LEU A 86 4.08 0.10 0.12
C LEU A 86 5.43 0.26 -0.61
N ARG A 87 5.49 1.14 -1.61
CA ARG A 87 6.70 1.43 -2.38
C ARG A 87 7.94 1.65 -1.50
N GLY A 88 9.04 0.98 -1.85
CA GLY A 88 10.33 1.09 -1.18
C GLY A 88 10.40 0.39 0.18
N CYS A 89 9.40 -0.42 0.52
CA CYS A 89 9.41 -1.22 1.74
C CYS A 89 10.33 -2.45 1.57
N THR A 90 11.64 -2.27 1.69
CA THR A 90 12.67 -3.31 1.44
C THR A 90 12.59 -4.55 2.36
N TYR A 91 11.81 -4.49 3.44
CA TYR A 91 11.55 -5.61 4.34
C TYR A 91 10.19 -6.29 4.12
N LEU A 92 9.41 -5.85 3.12
CA LEU A 92 8.13 -6.46 2.76
C LEU A 92 8.34 -7.88 2.25
N SER A 93 7.69 -8.87 2.87
CA SER A 93 7.80 -10.29 2.49
C SER A 93 6.54 -10.79 1.79
N ASP A 94 6.63 -11.95 1.13
CA ASP A 94 5.49 -12.62 0.50
C ASP A 94 4.31 -12.85 1.47
N THR A 95 4.62 -13.16 2.73
CA THR A 95 3.63 -13.29 3.81
C THR A 95 2.87 -11.99 4.13
N ALA A 96 3.46 -10.85 3.81
CA ALA A 96 2.83 -9.54 3.96
C ALA A 96 1.78 -9.32 2.85
N LEU A 97 2.04 -9.78 1.62
CA LEU A 97 1.05 -9.79 0.53
C LEU A 97 -0.12 -10.74 0.82
N LEU A 98 0.15 -11.92 1.41
CA LEU A 98 -0.91 -12.81 1.90
C LEU A 98 -1.86 -12.10 2.86
N LYS A 99 -1.31 -11.29 3.76
CA LYS A 99 -2.10 -10.51 4.71
C LYS A 99 -2.88 -9.40 4.02
N ALA A 100 -2.28 -8.70 3.06
CA ALA A 100 -2.95 -7.67 2.27
C ALA A 100 -4.19 -8.18 1.51
N CYS A 101 -4.31 -9.50 1.28
CA CYS A 101 -5.50 -10.11 0.68
C CYS A 101 -6.79 -9.91 1.48
N LYS A 102 -6.70 -9.47 2.74
CA LYS A 102 -7.86 -9.13 3.57
C LYS A 102 -8.52 -7.78 3.20
N PHE A 103 -7.87 -6.96 2.39
CA PHE A 103 -8.44 -5.71 1.89
C PHE A 103 -9.31 -6.01 0.65
N GLU A 104 -10.54 -6.51 0.85
CA GLU A 104 -11.39 -7.05 -0.22
C GLU A 104 -11.76 -6.02 -1.31
N LYS A 105 -11.72 -4.73 -0.96
CA LYS A 105 -11.99 -3.61 -1.88
C LYS A 105 -10.75 -3.05 -2.57
N LEU A 106 -9.57 -3.64 -2.34
CA LEU A 106 -8.32 -3.15 -2.92
C LEU A 106 -8.35 -3.26 -4.45
N LYS A 107 -8.15 -2.13 -5.11
CA LYS A 107 -8.11 -1.96 -6.57
C LYS A 107 -6.70 -1.73 -7.07
N ASN A 108 -5.88 -1.01 -6.32
CA ASN A 108 -4.53 -0.68 -6.74
C ASN A 108 -3.54 -0.99 -5.61
N ILE A 109 -2.47 -1.69 -5.96
CA ILE A 109 -1.36 -1.94 -5.04
C ILE A 109 -0.03 -1.54 -5.68
N ASP A 110 0.72 -0.70 -4.98
CA ASP A 110 2.10 -0.34 -5.35
C ASP A 110 3.06 -0.96 -4.35
N VAL A 111 3.81 -1.97 -4.80
CA VAL A 111 4.90 -2.59 -4.03
C VAL A 111 6.23 -2.45 -4.77
N SER A 112 6.37 -1.42 -5.61
CA SER A 112 7.61 -1.13 -6.31
C SER A 112 8.77 -0.95 -5.33
N PHE A 113 9.99 -1.34 -5.74
CA PHE A 113 11.21 -1.28 -4.94
C PHE A 113 11.13 -2.10 -3.64
N CYS A 114 10.30 -3.16 -3.61
CA CYS A 114 10.27 -4.13 -2.52
C CYS A 114 11.13 -5.36 -2.89
N GLU A 115 12.43 -5.26 -2.59
CA GLU A 115 13.49 -6.21 -3.01
C GLU A 115 13.32 -7.66 -2.54
N ARG A 116 12.43 -7.92 -1.57
CA ARG A 116 12.21 -9.25 -0.97
C ARG A 116 10.95 -9.96 -1.46
N LEU A 117 10.16 -9.32 -2.32
CA LEU A 117 8.99 -9.94 -2.90
C LEU A 117 9.38 -10.88 -4.03
N SER A 118 8.85 -12.09 -4.02
CA SER A 118 9.10 -13.10 -5.05
C SER A 118 7.82 -13.49 -5.80
N ASP A 119 7.96 -14.34 -6.81
CA ASP A 119 6.83 -14.96 -7.51
C ASP A 119 5.80 -15.60 -6.55
N MET A 120 6.26 -16.14 -5.41
CA MET A 120 5.38 -16.75 -4.40
C MET A 120 4.45 -15.71 -3.75
N GLY A 121 4.93 -14.48 -3.55
CA GLY A 121 4.14 -13.39 -3.02
C GLY A 121 2.98 -13.00 -3.95
N LEU A 122 3.21 -13.05 -5.26
CA LEU A 122 2.21 -12.69 -6.26
C LEU A 122 1.05 -13.69 -6.35
N ILE A 123 1.29 -14.96 -6.01
CA ILE A 123 0.22 -15.98 -5.93
C ILE A 123 -0.86 -15.55 -4.93
N HIS A 124 -0.47 -14.88 -3.85
CA HIS A 124 -1.44 -14.43 -2.86
C HIS A 124 -2.41 -13.37 -3.41
N LEU A 125 -1.94 -12.48 -4.29
CA LEU A 125 -2.78 -11.42 -4.88
C LEU A 125 -3.98 -11.97 -5.67
N LEU A 126 -3.97 -13.23 -6.09
CA LEU A 126 -5.12 -13.91 -6.72
C LEU A 126 -6.41 -13.89 -5.87
N GLY A 127 -6.27 -13.71 -4.55
CA GLY A 127 -7.40 -13.55 -3.63
C GLY A 127 -8.16 -12.23 -3.80
N LEU A 128 -7.50 -11.18 -4.31
CA LEU A 128 -8.06 -9.84 -4.46
C LEU A 128 -8.83 -9.71 -5.78
N LYS A 129 -10.12 -10.06 -5.77
CA LYS A 129 -10.96 -10.06 -6.99
C LYS A 129 -11.24 -8.68 -7.57
N GLY A 130 -11.13 -7.63 -6.75
CA GLY A 130 -11.31 -6.24 -7.18
C GLY A 130 -10.03 -5.57 -7.69
N LEU A 131 -8.88 -6.25 -7.62
CA LEU A 131 -7.59 -5.67 -8.00
C LEU A 131 -7.57 -5.38 -9.50
N THR A 132 -7.18 -4.16 -9.87
CA THR A 132 -7.10 -3.66 -11.24
C THR A 132 -5.72 -3.15 -11.63
N SER A 133 -4.88 -2.76 -10.67
CA SER A 133 -3.52 -2.27 -10.96
C SER A 133 -2.51 -2.81 -9.96
N VAL A 134 -1.35 -3.23 -10.47
CA VAL A 134 -0.21 -3.69 -9.66
C VAL A 134 1.06 -3.01 -10.15
N ASP A 135 1.82 -2.41 -9.22
CA ASP A 135 3.16 -1.90 -9.47
C ASP A 135 4.23 -2.75 -8.77
N LEU A 136 5.14 -3.32 -9.57
CA LEU A 136 6.22 -4.22 -9.19
C LEU A 136 7.59 -3.70 -9.67
N ARG A 137 7.70 -2.43 -10.08
CA ARG A 137 8.97 -1.89 -10.60
C ARG A 137 10.07 -2.01 -9.56
N GLY A 138 11.25 -2.53 -9.92
CA GLY A 138 12.34 -2.73 -8.97
C GLY A 138 12.13 -3.87 -7.95
N CYS A 139 11.19 -4.78 -8.20
CA CYS A 139 11.08 -6.05 -7.48
C CYS A 139 11.90 -7.12 -8.19
N ASP A 140 13.22 -7.15 -7.94
CA ASP A 140 14.18 -7.94 -8.72
C ASP A 140 14.04 -9.48 -8.59
N LEU A 141 13.30 -9.97 -7.59
CA LEU A 141 13.03 -11.39 -7.37
C LEU A 141 11.72 -11.86 -8.02
N VAL A 142 10.95 -10.95 -8.64
CA VAL A 142 9.78 -11.30 -9.45
C VAL A 142 10.24 -11.61 -10.87
N THR A 143 9.82 -12.77 -11.38
CA THR A 143 10.15 -13.24 -12.72
C THR A 143 8.90 -13.28 -13.61
N GLU A 144 9.09 -13.63 -14.88
CA GLU A 144 8.00 -13.88 -15.82
C GLU A 144 7.00 -14.96 -15.34
N VAL A 145 7.43 -15.86 -14.45
CA VAL A 145 6.52 -16.86 -13.84
C VAL A 145 5.49 -16.16 -12.95
N GLY A 146 5.94 -15.28 -12.05
CA GLY A 146 5.04 -14.49 -11.20
C GLY A 146 4.17 -13.53 -12.00
N LEU A 147 4.72 -12.88 -13.03
CA LEU A 147 3.93 -12.06 -13.94
C LEU A 147 2.88 -12.87 -14.71
N GLY A 148 3.20 -14.12 -15.07
CA GLY A 148 2.26 -15.06 -15.67
C GLY A 148 1.04 -15.31 -14.78
N VAL A 149 1.23 -15.41 -13.47
CA VAL A 149 0.14 -15.53 -12.48
C VAL A 149 -0.76 -14.28 -12.51
N LEU A 150 -0.18 -13.08 -12.49
CA LEU A 150 -0.95 -11.84 -12.52
C LEU A 150 -1.75 -11.66 -13.82
N LYS A 151 -1.22 -12.13 -14.95
CA LYS A 151 -1.93 -12.13 -16.24
C LYS A 151 -3.19 -13.01 -16.26
N THR A 152 -3.37 -13.90 -15.28
CA THR A 152 -4.62 -14.68 -15.13
C THR A 152 -5.74 -13.92 -14.41
N MET A 153 -5.42 -12.78 -13.80
CA MET A 153 -6.38 -11.91 -13.13
C MET A 153 -6.99 -10.88 -14.08
N ASN A 154 -8.09 -10.25 -13.68
CA ASN A 154 -8.72 -9.15 -14.42
C ASN A 154 -8.05 -7.80 -14.13
N LEU A 155 -6.72 -7.77 -14.21
CA LEU A 155 -5.94 -6.55 -14.07
C LEU A 155 -6.08 -5.71 -15.33
N LYS A 156 -6.15 -4.40 -15.17
CA LYS A 156 -6.07 -3.42 -16.26
C LYS A 156 -4.63 -3.00 -16.53
N MET A 157 -3.79 -3.02 -15.50
CA MET A 157 -2.44 -2.48 -15.56
C MET A 157 -1.46 -3.29 -14.72
N ILE A 158 -0.31 -3.63 -15.30
CA ILE A 158 0.85 -4.15 -14.59
C ILE A 158 2.07 -3.29 -14.92
N MET A 159 2.73 -2.74 -13.89
CA MET A 159 4.01 -2.03 -14.02
C MET A 159 5.13 -2.94 -13.51
N CYS A 160 6.03 -3.42 -14.39
CA CYS A 160 7.04 -4.43 -14.01
C CYS A 160 8.45 -4.20 -14.61
N HIS A 161 8.74 -3.00 -15.10
CA HIS A 161 10.04 -2.62 -15.68
C HIS A 161 10.48 -1.22 -15.17
N HIS A 162 11.77 -0.85 -15.25
CA HIS A 162 12.28 0.44 -14.74
C HIS A 162 11.42 1.64 -15.20
N GLU A 163 11.46 2.75 -14.44
CA GLU A 163 10.53 3.91 -14.53
C GLU A 163 10.24 4.43 -15.96
N ASP A 164 11.14 4.20 -16.93
CA ASP A 164 11.03 4.61 -18.33
C ASP A 164 10.29 3.62 -19.25
N SER A 165 9.90 2.45 -18.74
CA SER A 165 9.23 1.41 -19.52
C SER A 165 7.71 1.59 -19.47
N ASN A 166 7.05 1.47 -20.62
CA ASN A 166 5.60 1.59 -20.68
C ASN A 166 4.92 0.50 -19.82
N PRO A 167 3.89 0.85 -19.04
CA PRO A 167 3.08 -0.14 -18.33
C PRO A 167 2.45 -1.13 -19.31
N ILE A 168 2.24 -2.38 -18.85
CA ILE A 168 1.49 -3.38 -19.60
C ILE A 168 0.00 -3.09 -19.40
N ASP A 169 -0.64 -2.56 -20.44
CA ASP A 169 -2.10 -2.40 -20.52
C ASP A 169 -2.72 -3.73 -20.95
N LEU A 170 -3.74 -4.19 -20.22
CA LEU A 170 -4.35 -5.52 -20.40
C LEU A 170 -5.77 -5.47 -21.01
N PHE A 171 -6.28 -4.27 -21.33
CA PHE A 171 -7.58 -3.97 -21.98
C PHE A 171 -8.85 -4.41 -21.22
#